data_AF-A0A815W135-F1
#
_entry.id   AF-A0A815W135-F1
#
_cell.length_a   1.000
_cell.length_b   1.000
_cell.length_c   1.000
_cell.angle_alpha   90.00
_cell.angle_beta   90.00
_cell.angle_gamma   90.00
#
_symmetry.space_group_name_H-M   'P 1'
#
loop_
_entity.id
_entity.type
_entity.pdbx_description
1 polymer ?
#
loop_
_entity_poly.entity_id
_entity_poly.type
_entity_poly.pdbx_seq_one_letter_code
_entity_poly.pdbx_strand_id
1 'polypeptide(L)'
;SFQKVGEKLFLTRFRNVLFRRGLLPDSQSSFRENFPLQTRLLLFLEDLRSLMSNSSPISTIFVDFRTAFDQLWFDGCIGKLRCLGIPPAYLNWIYVWLLDRRSFIEINETRSRWFNIDKGCPQGSVLPPTLFITYNCDLGSSLANYTSHLFADDLAVIVADQLGIKYSYQCLDLEKRIKIFIDHLEYYSYLTDQPINTYKTQALSTARAIGHPKFDIHFNSGSKEKINWVPEYKYLGYLIS
;
A
#
# COMPACT_ATOMS: atom_id res chain seq x y z
N SER A 1 -26.70 14.99 3.90
CA SER A 1 -27.58 13.95 4.46
C SER A 1 -27.13 13.63 5.88
N PHE A 2 -28.05 13.15 6.72
CA PHE A 2 -27.77 12.76 8.12
C PHE A 2 -26.66 11.70 8.23
N GLN A 3 -26.61 10.76 7.27
CA GLN A 3 -25.57 9.73 7.17
C GLN A 3 -24.14 10.31 7.10
N LYS A 4 -23.91 11.36 6.28
CA LYS A 4 -22.59 12.01 6.19
C LYS A 4 -22.16 12.70 7.49
N VAL A 5 -23.12 13.20 8.28
CA VAL A 5 -22.83 13.81 9.58
C VAL A 5 -22.44 12.72 10.59
N GLY A 6 -23.18 11.61 10.61
CA GLY A 6 -22.86 10.44 11.42
C GLY A 6 -21.48 9.86 11.10
N GLU A 7 -21.17 9.69 9.81
CA GLU A 7 -19.84 9.22 9.35
C GLU A 7 -18.72 10.15 9.80
N LYS A 8 -18.88 11.47 9.68
CA LYS A 8 -17.88 12.43 10.14
C LYS A 8 -17.67 12.35 11.66
N LEU A 9 -18.75 12.27 12.44
CA LEU A 9 -18.64 12.15 13.89
C LEU A 9 -17.96 10.84 14.31
N PHE A 10 -18.34 9.73 13.67
CA PHE A 10 -17.71 8.44 13.86
C PHE A 10 -16.22 8.51 13.53
N LEU A 11 -15.87 9.04 12.36
CA LEU A 11 -14.49 9.16 11.88
C LEU A 11 -13.62 9.96 12.87
N THR A 12 -14.11 11.08 13.38
CA THR A 12 -13.39 11.88 14.39
C THR A 12 -13.08 11.06 15.65
N ARG A 13 -14.07 10.33 16.17
CA ARG A 13 -13.89 9.48 17.37
C ARG A 13 -12.99 8.30 17.10
N PHE A 14 -13.15 7.67 15.93
CA PHE A 14 -12.36 6.52 15.52
C PHE A 14 -10.88 6.90 15.36
N ARG A 15 -10.57 8.02 14.70
CA ARG A 15 -9.19 8.54 14.59
C ARG A 15 -8.54 8.78 15.95
N ASN A 16 -9.29 9.30 16.93
CA ASN A 16 -8.77 9.45 18.30
C ASN A 16 -8.41 8.12 18.95
N VAL A 17 -9.19 7.05 18.69
CA VAL A 17 -8.85 5.70 19.17
C VAL A 17 -7.60 5.17 18.48
N LEU A 18 -7.49 5.35 17.16
CA LEU A 18 -6.30 4.92 16.40
C LEU A 18 -5.03 5.62 16.87
N PHE A 19 -5.10 6.95 17.05
CA PHE A 19 -3.98 7.77 17.50
C PHE A 19 -3.50 7.37 18.90
N ARG A 20 -4.42 7.25 19.88
CA ARG A 20 -4.07 6.86 21.26
C ARG A 20 -3.46 5.47 21.37
N ARG A 21 -3.69 4.61 20.38
CA ARG A 21 -3.18 3.24 20.32
C ARG A 21 -1.96 3.07 19.43
N GLY A 22 -1.49 4.14 18.76
CA GLY A 22 -0.36 4.05 17.84
C GLY A 22 -0.63 3.19 16.59
N LEU A 23 -1.89 3.06 16.17
CA LEU A 23 -2.31 2.17 15.07
C LEU A 23 -2.16 2.80 13.67
N LEU A 24 -1.77 4.07 13.61
CA LEU A 24 -1.32 4.68 12.37
C LEU A 24 0.20 4.50 12.38
N PRO A 25 0.84 3.79 11.44
CA PRO A 25 2.29 3.59 11.44
C PRO A 25 3.02 4.84 10.92
N ASP A 26 4.25 5.07 11.39
CA ASP A 26 5.07 6.20 10.94
C ASP A 26 5.50 6.11 9.49
N SER A 27 5.46 4.92 8.90
CA SER A 27 5.67 4.71 7.46
C SER A 27 4.49 5.18 6.61
N GLN A 28 3.32 5.47 7.21
CA GLN A 28 2.11 5.92 6.54
C GLN A 28 1.80 7.38 6.89
N SER A 29 2.11 8.30 5.97
CA SER A 29 1.85 9.73 6.18
C SER A 29 0.41 10.15 5.90
N SER A 30 -0.31 9.41 5.05
CA SER A 30 -1.62 9.88 4.59
C SER A 30 -2.60 10.04 5.77
N PHE A 31 -3.36 11.14 5.76
CA PHE A 31 -4.40 11.47 6.74
C PHE A 31 -3.95 11.63 8.20
N ARG A 32 -2.65 11.67 8.49
CA ARG A 32 -2.12 12.19 9.75
C ARG A 32 -2.07 13.72 9.66
N GLU A 33 -2.57 14.40 10.69
CA GLU A 33 -2.35 15.84 10.82
C GLU A 33 -0.83 16.11 10.86
N ASN A 34 -0.37 17.09 10.09
CA ASN A 34 1.04 17.49 9.95
C ASN A 34 1.98 16.53 9.19
N PHE A 35 1.49 15.49 8.52
CA PHE A 35 2.29 14.65 7.61
C PHE A 35 1.75 14.72 6.16
N PRO A 36 1.88 15.87 5.48
CA PRO A 36 1.41 15.99 4.12
C PRO A 36 2.22 15.12 3.15
N LEU A 37 1.72 14.98 1.92
CA LEU A 37 2.36 14.21 0.85
C LEU A 37 3.83 14.61 0.65
N GLN A 38 4.14 15.90 0.76
CA GLN A 38 5.49 16.45 0.60
C GLN A 38 6.47 15.89 1.63
N THR A 39 6.03 15.67 2.87
CA THR A 39 6.88 15.08 3.91
C THR A 39 7.24 13.64 3.56
N ARG A 40 6.28 12.85 3.05
CA ARG A 40 6.55 11.45 2.64
C ARG A 40 7.54 11.39 1.48
N LEU A 41 7.36 12.26 0.50
CA LEU A 41 8.28 12.39 -0.63
C LEU A 41 9.67 12.80 -0.16
N LEU A 42 9.77 13.78 0.75
CA LEU A 42 11.06 14.25 1.27
C LEU A 42 11.82 13.12 1.97
N LEU A 43 11.14 12.38 2.88
CA LEU A 43 11.73 11.22 3.56
C LEU A 43 12.20 10.16 2.56
N PHE A 44 11.38 9.85 1.55
CA PHE A 44 11.77 8.94 0.48
C PHE A 44 13.03 9.39 -0.26
N LEU A 45 13.11 10.66 -0.63
CA LEU A 45 14.27 11.21 -1.33
C LEU A 45 15.52 11.26 -0.46
N GLU A 46 15.39 11.53 0.84
CA GLU A 46 16.48 11.51 1.81
C GLU A 46 17.04 10.10 1.98
N ASP A 47 16.18 9.10 2.16
CA ASP A 47 16.58 7.69 2.27
C ASP A 47 17.22 7.20 0.98
N LEU A 48 16.63 7.53 -0.18
CA LEU A 48 17.18 7.17 -1.49
C LEU A 48 18.57 7.78 -1.68
N ARG A 49 18.76 9.07 -1.37
CA ARG A 49 20.07 9.74 -1.43
C ARG A 49 21.09 9.15 -0.48
N SER A 50 20.67 8.88 0.76
CA SER A 50 21.50 8.26 1.80
C SER A 50 22.03 6.91 1.31
N LEU A 51 21.13 6.05 0.81
CA LEU A 51 21.52 4.75 0.28
C LEU A 51 22.42 4.88 -0.96
N MET A 52 22.13 5.80 -1.89
CA MET A 52 22.97 6.01 -3.07
C MET A 52 24.39 6.48 -2.75
N SER A 53 24.59 7.19 -1.63
CA SER A 53 25.92 7.64 -1.20
C SER A 53 26.88 6.48 -0.91
N ASN A 54 26.33 5.30 -0.58
CA ASN A 54 27.08 4.08 -0.28
C ASN A 54 27.63 3.36 -1.53
N SER A 55 27.45 3.92 -2.73
CA SER A 55 27.93 3.39 -4.02
C SER A 55 27.50 1.93 -4.32
N SER A 56 26.51 1.42 -3.61
CA SER A 56 25.95 0.08 -3.80
C SER A 56 24.77 0.15 -4.77
N PRO A 57 24.49 -0.91 -5.53
CA PRO A 57 23.33 -0.96 -6.40
C PRO A 57 22.04 -0.94 -5.55
N ILE A 58 21.08 -0.12 -5.97
CA ILE A 58 19.79 0.04 -5.30
C ILE A 58 18.69 -0.10 -6.33
N SER A 59 17.59 -0.72 -5.93
CA SER A 59 16.38 -0.77 -6.73
C SER A 59 15.20 -0.30 -5.90
N THR A 60 14.40 0.59 -6.46
CA THR A 60 13.13 1.01 -5.88
C THR A 60 12.01 0.27 -6.60
N ILE A 61 11.17 -0.42 -5.85
CA ILE A 61 9.98 -1.09 -6.38
C ILE A 61 8.76 -0.26 -5.96
N PHE A 62 8.03 0.23 -6.97
CA PHE A 62 6.78 0.94 -6.79
C PHE A 62 5.65 -0.05 -7.00
N VAL A 63 4.89 -0.32 -5.94
CA VAL A 63 3.81 -1.29 -5.91
C VAL A 63 2.48 -0.55 -5.98
N ASP A 64 1.63 -0.97 -6.92
CA ASP A 64 0.25 -0.49 -7.07
C ASP A 64 -0.69 -1.64 -6.67
N PHE A 65 -1.61 -1.40 -5.74
CA PHE A 65 -2.67 -2.35 -5.40
C PHE A 65 -3.91 -2.08 -6.26
N ARG A 66 -4.57 -3.13 -6.76
CA ARG A 66 -5.75 -2.95 -7.62
C ARG A 66 -6.91 -2.39 -6.81
N THR A 67 -7.43 -1.24 -7.22
CA THR A 67 -8.72 -0.71 -6.74
C THR A 67 -8.85 -0.78 -5.21
N ALA A 68 -7.83 -0.28 -4.51
CA ALA A 68 -7.59 -0.46 -3.08
C ALA A 68 -8.82 -0.23 -2.17
N PHE A 69 -9.63 0.80 -2.46
CA PHE A 69 -10.85 1.10 -1.68
C PHE A 69 -12.08 0.27 -2.09
N ASP A 70 -12.13 -0.18 -3.35
CA ASP A 70 -13.23 -0.96 -3.91
C ASP A 70 -13.06 -2.47 -3.65
N GLN A 71 -11.90 -2.88 -3.11
CA GLN A 71 -11.57 -4.26 -2.79
C GLN A 71 -11.34 -4.51 -1.30
N LEU A 72 -11.69 -3.56 -0.41
CA LEU A 72 -11.60 -3.81 1.02
C LEU A 72 -12.44 -5.04 1.40
N TRP A 73 -11.78 -6.11 1.84
CA TRP A 73 -12.42 -7.35 2.28
C TRP A 73 -13.05 -7.17 3.65
N PHE A 74 -14.38 -7.29 3.75
CA PHE A 74 -15.12 -6.88 4.95
C PHE A 74 -14.82 -7.73 6.17
N ASP A 75 -14.92 -9.04 6.05
CA ASP A 75 -14.68 -9.96 7.16
C ASP A 75 -13.22 -9.91 7.60
N GLY A 76 -12.30 -9.85 6.62
CA GLY A 76 -10.87 -9.64 6.87
C GLY A 76 -10.60 -8.33 7.60
N CYS A 77 -11.25 -7.23 7.19
CA CYS A 77 -11.12 -5.92 7.83
C CYS A 77 -11.59 -5.96 9.27
N ILE A 78 -12.80 -6.48 9.55
CA ILE A 78 -13.33 -6.58 10.91
C ILE A 78 -12.47 -7.50 11.78
N GLY A 79 -12.03 -8.64 11.23
CA GLY A 79 -11.14 -9.58 11.92
C GLY A 79 -9.81 -8.91 12.31
N LYS A 80 -9.19 -8.20 11.38
CA LYS A 80 -7.93 -7.51 11.61
C LYS A 80 -8.08 -6.36 12.61
N LEU A 81 -9.11 -5.53 12.49
CA LEU A 81 -9.41 -4.48 13.47
C LEU A 81 -9.65 -5.05 14.87
N ARG A 82 -10.28 -6.22 14.99
CA ARG A 82 -10.43 -6.94 16.25
C ARG A 82 -9.07 -7.37 16.83
N CYS A 83 -8.16 -7.90 16.00
CA CYS A 83 -6.79 -8.24 16.40
C CYS A 83 -5.99 -7.01 16.86
N LEU A 84 -6.23 -5.84 16.26
CA LEU A 84 -5.66 -4.55 16.71
C LEU A 84 -6.31 -4.03 18.01
N GLY A 85 -7.26 -4.77 18.58
CA GLY A 85 -7.93 -4.47 19.83
C GLY A 85 -8.95 -3.34 19.74
N ILE A 86 -9.42 -2.98 18.54
CA ILE A 86 -10.45 -1.95 18.37
C ILE A 86 -11.70 -2.33 19.17
N PRO A 87 -12.30 -1.40 19.95
CA PRO A 87 -13.41 -1.75 20.82
C PRO A 87 -14.63 -2.27 20.05
N PRO A 88 -15.38 -3.26 20.59
CA PRO A 88 -16.51 -3.89 19.89
C PRO A 88 -17.57 -2.91 19.37
N ALA A 89 -17.80 -1.79 20.06
CA ALA A 89 -18.73 -0.77 19.61
C ALA A 89 -18.35 -0.14 18.25
N TYR A 90 -17.06 0.09 18.01
CA TYR A 90 -16.57 0.60 16.71
C TYR A 90 -16.66 -0.49 15.65
N LEU A 91 -16.30 -1.74 16.00
CA LEU A 91 -16.39 -2.87 15.08
C LEU A 91 -17.84 -3.10 14.61
N ASN A 92 -18.80 -3.08 15.53
CA ASN A 92 -20.22 -3.24 15.19
C ASN A 92 -20.72 -2.10 14.29
N TRP A 93 -20.30 -0.86 14.57
CA TRP A 93 -20.67 0.27 13.72
C TRP A 93 -20.11 0.13 12.31
N ILE A 94 -18.81 -0.23 12.18
CA ILE A 94 -18.16 -0.46 10.88
C ILE A 94 -18.82 -1.63 10.15
N TYR A 95 -19.14 -2.71 10.86
CA TYR A 95 -19.80 -3.87 10.30
C TYR A 95 -21.18 -3.50 9.72
N VAL A 96 -22.02 -2.80 10.48
CA VAL A 96 -23.32 -2.30 9.99
C VAL A 96 -23.16 -1.31 8.83
N TRP A 97 -22.10 -0.48 8.85
CA TRP A 97 -21.79 0.45 7.76
C TRP A 97 -21.35 -0.27 6.47
N LEU A 98 -20.70 -1.43 6.57
CA LEU A 98 -20.29 -2.27 5.44
C LEU A 98 -21.41 -3.17 4.90
N LEU A 99 -22.30 -3.65 5.79
CA LEU A 99 -23.39 -4.57 5.49
C LEU A 99 -24.55 -3.98 4.67
N ASP A 100 -25.33 -4.87 4.03
CA ASP A 100 -26.62 -4.60 3.37
C ASP A 100 -26.60 -3.49 2.31
N ARG A 101 -25.43 -3.24 1.74
CA ARG A 101 -25.29 -2.32 0.62
C ARG A 101 -25.79 -3.00 -0.64
N ARG A 102 -26.76 -2.36 -1.29
CA ARG A 102 -27.26 -2.74 -2.61
C ARG A 102 -26.93 -1.66 -3.61
N SER A 103 -26.56 -2.07 -4.81
CA SER A 103 -26.37 -1.17 -5.95
C SER A 103 -27.18 -1.63 -7.15
N PHE A 104 -27.40 -0.72 -8.09
CA PHE A 104 -27.88 -1.01 -9.44
C PHE A 104 -27.06 -0.20 -10.43
N ILE A 105 -27.04 -0.62 -11.69
CA ILE A 105 -26.39 0.07 -12.80
C ILE A 105 -27.47 0.79 -13.61
N GLU A 106 -27.25 2.05 -13.97
CA GLU A 106 -28.15 2.82 -14.84
C GLU A 106 -27.43 3.22 -16.14
N ILE A 107 -27.98 2.83 -17.29
CA ILE A 107 -27.47 3.20 -18.62
C ILE A 107 -28.65 3.69 -19.44
N ASN A 108 -28.57 4.91 -19.97
CA ASN A 108 -29.64 5.53 -20.77
C ASN A 108 -31.02 5.39 -20.10
N GLU A 109 -31.11 5.77 -18.81
CA GLU A 109 -32.33 5.70 -17.98
C GLU A 109 -32.86 4.29 -17.69
N THR A 110 -32.17 3.25 -18.18
CA THR A 110 -32.51 1.86 -17.91
C THR A 110 -31.72 1.35 -16.72
N ARG A 111 -32.43 0.86 -15.69
CA ARG A 111 -31.83 0.35 -14.45
C ARG A 111 -31.73 -1.17 -14.44
N SER A 112 -30.60 -1.69 -13.96
CA SER A 112 -30.47 -3.11 -13.61
C SER A 112 -31.33 -3.45 -12.39
N ARG A 113 -31.46 -4.74 -12.10
CA ARG A 113 -31.93 -5.18 -10.77
C ARG A 113 -30.91 -4.76 -9.70
N TRP A 114 -31.40 -4.60 -8.48
CA TRP A 114 -30.54 -4.44 -7.31
C TRP A 114 -29.71 -5.71 -7.10
N PHE A 115 -28.43 -5.53 -6.83
CA PHE A 115 -27.51 -6.58 -6.41
C PHE A 115 -26.78 -6.17 -5.13
N ASN A 116 -26.38 -7.15 -4.33
CA ASN A 116 -25.63 -6.92 -3.09
C ASN A 116 -24.17 -6.59 -3.41
N ILE A 117 -23.54 -5.79 -2.56
CA ILE A 117 -22.13 -5.41 -2.69
C ILE A 117 -21.32 -5.99 -1.52
N ASP A 118 -20.56 -7.03 -1.82
CA ASP A 118 -19.82 -7.80 -0.80
C ASP A 118 -18.37 -7.31 -0.59
N LYS A 119 -17.90 -6.37 -1.43
CA LYS A 119 -16.57 -5.73 -1.33
C LYS A 119 -16.63 -4.23 -1.58
N GLY A 120 -15.59 -3.53 -1.13
CA GLY A 120 -15.40 -2.13 -1.46
C GLY A 120 -16.26 -1.17 -0.67
N CYS A 121 -15.95 0.12 -0.74
CA CYS A 121 -16.57 1.11 0.12
C CYS A 121 -17.68 1.93 -0.56
N PRO A 122 -18.63 2.53 0.18
CA PRO A 122 -19.64 3.41 -0.40
C PRO A 122 -18.99 4.64 -1.05
N GLN A 123 -19.35 4.91 -2.31
CA GLN A 123 -18.83 6.07 -3.04
C GLN A 123 -19.31 7.38 -2.36
N GLY A 124 -18.41 8.33 -2.17
CA GLY A 124 -18.71 9.61 -1.50
C GLY A 124 -18.79 9.54 0.03
N SER A 125 -18.39 8.42 0.64
CA SER A 125 -18.12 8.31 2.07
C SER A 125 -16.74 8.85 2.43
N VAL A 126 -16.60 9.37 3.66
CA VAL A 126 -15.34 9.93 4.19
C VAL A 126 -14.52 8.92 5.01
N LEU A 127 -15.13 7.79 5.37
CA LEU A 127 -14.52 6.75 6.20
C LEU A 127 -13.54 5.79 5.47
N PRO A 128 -13.73 5.45 4.17
CA PRO A 128 -12.95 4.42 3.49
C PRO A 128 -11.44 4.60 3.57
N PRO A 129 -10.87 5.82 3.38
CA PRO A 129 -9.42 5.98 3.44
C PRO A 129 -8.82 5.65 4.81
N THR A 130 -9.49 6.06 5.88
CA THR A 130 -9.02 5.77 7.25
C THR A 130 -9.16 4.29 7.60
N LEU A 131 -10.21 3.62 7.12
CA LEU A 131 -10.33 2.17 7.30
C LEU A 131 -9.27 1.39 6.52
N PHE A 132 -9.02 1.76 5.27
CA PHE A 132 -7.98 1.12 4.45
C PHE A 132 -6.59 1.23 5.10
N ILE A 133 -6.23 2.42 5.58
CA ILE A 133 -4.95 2.63 6.28
C ILE A 133 -4.86 1.80 7.55
N THR A 134 -5.93 1.76 8.34
CA THR A 134 -5.96 0.96 9.57
C THR A 134 -5.88 -0.54 9.25
N TYR A 135 -6.55 -0.96 8.17
CA TYR A 135 -6.51 -2.33 7.70
C TYR A 135 -5.10 -2.74 7.24
N ASN A 136 -4.33 -1.81 6.66
CA ASN A 136 -2.96 -2.05 6.19
C ASN A 136 -1.88 -1.52 7.14
N CYS A 137 -2.22 -1.25 8.40
CA CYS A 137 -1.27 -0.62 9.32
C CYS A 137 -0.04 -1.50 9.62
N ASP A 138 -0.19 -2.81 9.47
CA ASP A 138 0.86 -3.81 9.68
C ASP A 138 1.75 -4.02 8.45
N LEU A 139 1.37 -3.53 7.26
CA LEU A 139 2.15 -3.69 6.03
C LEU A 139 3.56 -3.11 6.20
N GLY A 140 3.66 -1.90 6.77
CA GLY A 140 4.96 -1.29 7.07
C GLY A 140 5.83 -2.13 7.99
N SER A 141 5.26 -2.67 9.08
CA SER A 141 6.00 -3.57 9.99
C SER A 141 6.36 -4.91 9.35
N SER A 142 5.53 -5.44 8.45
CA SER A 142 5.83 -6.66 7.70
C SER A 142 7.04 -6.47 6.77
N LEU A 143 7.28 -5.23 6.34
CA LEU A 143 8.39 -4.84 5.46
C LEU A 143 9.58 -4.25 6.23
N ALA A 144 9.72 -4.49 7.54
CA ALA A 144 10.76 -3.88 8.38
C ALA A 144 12.21 -4.18 7.94
N ASN A 145 12.43 -5.24 7.14
CA ASN A 145 13.74 -5.55 6.55
C ASN A 145 14.10 -4.66 5.35
N TYR A 146 13.18 -3.81 4.90
CA TYR A 146 13.33 -2.94 3.75
C TYR A 146 13.00 -1.50 4.12
N THR A 147 13.58 -0.55 3.39
CA THR A 147 13.21 0.85 3.51
C THR A 147 11.90 1.06 2.73
N SER A 148 10.78 1.16 3.44
CA SER A 148 9.44 1.24 2.84
C SER A 148 8.74 2.57 3.16
N HIS A 149 8.09 3.12 2.14
CA HIS A 149 7.33 4.36 2.20
C HIS A 149 5.90 4.07 1.75
N LEU A 150 4.94 4.28 2.64
CA LEU A 150 3.51 4.09 2.38
C LEU A 150 2.82 5.45 2.32
N PHE A 151 1.98 5.64 1.30
CA PHE A 151 1.08 6.78 1.20
C PHE A 151 -0.27 6.33 0.66
N ALA A 152 -1.25 6.20 1.54
CA ALA A 152 -2.54 5.55 1.24
C ALA A 152 -2.30 4.17 0.61
N ASP A 153 -2.62 4.00 -0.67
CA ASP A 153 -2.44 2.80 -1.49
C ASP A 153 -1.11 2.73 -2.26
N ASP A 154 -0.35 3.83 -2.33
CA ASP A 154 0.98 3.84 -2.91
C ASP A 154 2.02 3.25 -1.95
N LEU A 155 2.77 2.25 -2.42
CA LEU A 155 3.91 1.67 -1.71
C LEU A 155 5.18 1.81 -2.55
N ALA A 156 6.20 2.46 -2.00
CA ALA A 156 7.55 2.47 -2.55
C ALA A 156 8.50 1.74 -1.59
N VAL A 157 9.25 0.77 -2.11
CA VAL A 157 10.22 -0.01 -1.33
C VAL A 157 11.59 0.10 -1.96
N ILE A 158 12.55 0.60 -1.19
CA ILE A 158 13.95 0.69 -1.59
C ILE A 158 14.66 -0.57 -1.09
N VAL A 159 15.16 -1.36 -2.04
CA VAL A 159 15.97 -2.54 -1.78
C VAL A 159 17.43 -2.18 -2.07
N ALA A 160 18.25 -2.24 -1.03
CA ALA A 160 19.68 -1.97 -1.10
C ALA A 160 20.48 -3.21 -0.66
N ASP A 161 21.71 -3.26 -1.16
CA ASP A 161 22.67 -4.31 -0.82
C ASP A 161 23.34 -4.13 0.54
N GLN A 162 24.06 -5.17 0.98
CA GLN A 162 25.02 -5.08 2.07
C GLN A 162 26.34 -4.44 1.60
N LEU A 163 26.80 -3.49 2.41
CA LEU A 163 28.11 -2.87 2.26
C LEU A 163 29.24 -3.90 2.46
N GLY A 164 30.35 -3.75 1.73
CA GLY A 164 31.60 -4.49 1.99
C GLY A 164 31.79 -5.79 1.19
N ILE A 165 30.90 -6.11 0.25
CA ILE A 165 31.01 -7.29 -0.61
C ILE A 165 31.47 -6.85 -2.03
N LYS A 166 32.17 -7.72 -2.78
CA LYS A 166 32.50 -7.43 -4.18
C LYS A 166 31.22 -7.16 -4.98
N TYR A 167 31.31 -6.18 -5.87
CA TYR A 167 30.20 -5.67 -6.67
C TYR A 167 29.39 -6.73 -7.45
N SER A 168 30.05 -7.75 -8.00
CA SER A 168 29.37 -8.83 -8.72
C SER A 168 28.43 -9.64 -7.81
N TYR A 169 28.80 -9.82 -6.55
CA TYR A 169 27.95 -10.49 -5.56
C TYR A 169 26.82 -9.59 -5.09
N GLN A 170 27.05 -8.27 -5.09
CA GLN A 170 25.99 -7.31 -4.76
C GLN A 170 24.82 -7.43 -5.75
N CYS A 171 25.08 -7.41 -7.06
CA CYS A 171 24.00 -7.57 -8.05
C CYS A 171 23.18 -8.86 -7.86
N LEU A 172 23.81 -9.96 -7.42
CA LEU A 172 23.14 -11.22 -7.12
C LEU A 172 22.38 -11.19 -5.78
N ASP A 173 22.90 -10.51 -4.77
CA ASP A 173 22.21 -10.35 -3.48
C ASP A 173 20.97 -9.46 -3.63
N LEU A 174 21.09 -8.36 -4.37
CA LEU A 174 19.98 -7.49 -4.73
C LEU A 174 18.85 -8.28 -5.41
N GLU A 175 19.17 -9.11 -6.42
CA GLU A 175 18.18 -9.96 -7.09
C GLU A 175 17.47 -10.89 -6.09
N LYS A 176 18.22 -11.55 -5.20
CA LYS A 176 17.65 -12.45 -4.18
C LYS A 176 16.74 -11.71 -3.19
N ARG A 177 17.18 -10.55 -2.71
CA ARG A 177 16.41 -9.71 -1.78
C ARG A 177 15.10 -9.23 -2.39
N ILE A 178 15.13 -8.86 -3.67
CA ILE A 178 13.95 -8.47 -4.43
C ILE A 178 12.99 -9.66 -4.58
N LYS A 179 13.48 -10.87 -4.90
CA LYS A 179 12.63 -12.06 -4.97
C LYS A 179 11.94 -12.35 -3.65
N ILE A 180 12.70 -12.38 -2.54
CA ILE A 180 12.14 -12.56 -1.19
C ILE A 180 11.09 -11.49 -0.87
N PHE A 181 11.34 -10.24 -1.27
CA PHE A 181 10.38 -9.16 -1.10
C PHE A 181 9.08 -9.42 -1.86
N ILE A 182 9.16 -9.81 -3.15
CA ILE A 182 7.99 -10.10 -3.98
C ILE A 182 7.21 -11.30 -3.43
N ASP A 183 7.88 -12.38 -3.03
CA ASP A 183 7.25 -13.55 -2.41
C ASP A 183 6.44 -13.14 -1.17
N HIS A 184 7.05 -12.32 -0.31
CA HIS A 184 6.42 -11.84 0.90
C HIS A 184 5.24 -10.89 0.61
N LEU A 185 5.40 -10.00 -0.37
CA LEU A 185 4.36 -9.07 -0.80
C LEU A 185 3.15 -9.82 -1.41
N GLU A 186 3.38 -10.83 -2.24
CA GLU A 186 2.32 -11.68 -2.79
C GLU A 186 1.61 -12.49 -1.71
N TYR A 187 2.36 -13.02 -0.74
CA TYR A 187 1.77 -13.69 0.41
C TYR A 187 0.88 -12.74 1.23
N TYR A 188 1.35 -11.52 1.51
CA TYR A 188 0.55 -10.50 2.18
C TYR A 188 -0.71 -10.16 1.37
N SER A 189 -0.56 -9.92 0.06
CA SER A 189 -1.64 -9.62 -0.89
C SER A 189 -2.73 -10.69 -0.88
N TYR A 190 -2.33 -11.97 -0.84
CA TYR A 190 -3.25 -13.10 -0.73
C TYR A 190 -4.00 -13.10 0.62
N LEU A 191 -3.28 -12.93 1.73
CA LEU A 191 -3.88 -12.92 3.07
C LEU A 191 -4.85 -11.76 3.29
N THR A 192 -4.58 -10.60 2.69
CA THR A 192 -5.40 -9.39 2.83
C THR A 192 -6.43 -9.22 1.73
N ASP A 193 -6.50 -10.15 0.76
CA ASP A 193 -7.37 -10.04 -0.41
C ASP A 193 -7.20 -8.68 -1.12
N GLN A 194 -5.96 -8.21 -1.19
CA GLN A 194 -5.53 -6.97 -1.86
C GLN A 194 -4.62 -7.30 -3.02
N PRO A 195 -5.18 -7.66 -4.18
CA PRO A 195 -4.40 -8.08 -5.33
C PRO A 195 -3.51 -6.95 -5.85
N ILE A 196 -2.26 -7.31 -6.14
CA ILE A 196 -1.28 -6.40 -6.74
C ILE A 196 -1.66 -6.14 -8.21
N ASN A 197 -1.47 -4.91 -8.65
CA ASN A 197 -1.55 -4.53 -10.04
C ASN A 197 -0.19 -4.76 -10.70
N THR A 198 -0.03 -5.95 -11.26
CA THR A 198 1.20 -6.39 -11.92
C THR A 198 1.63 -5.49 -13.09
N TYR A 199 0.68 -4.85 -13.80
CA TYR A 199 0.99 -3.96 -14.93
C TYR A 199 1.46 -2.56 -14.52
N LYS A 200 1.03 -2.10 -13.34
CA LYS A 200 1.41 -0.78 -12.80
C LYS A 200 2.54 -0.86 -11.79
N THR A 201 2.78 -2.04 -11.22
CA THR A 201 3.95 -2.27 -10.37
C THR A 201 5.22 -2.25 -11.24
N GLN A 202 6.16 -1.38 -10.89
CA GLN A 202 7.35 -1.11 -11.69
C GLN A 202 8.59 -1.03 -10.81
N ALA A 203 9.75 -1.34 -11.39
CA ALA A 203 11.04 -1.25 -10.73
C ALA A 203 11.89 -0.14 -11.38
N LEU A 204 12.53 0.66 -10.55
CA LEU A 204 13.50 1.68 -10.95
C LEU A 204 14.85 1.31 -10.34
N SER A 205 15.89 1.26 -11.16
CA SER A 205 17.26 1.08 -10.66
C SER A 205 17.95 2.42 -10.53
N THR A 206 18.37 2.75 -9.32
CA THR A 206 19.15 3.96 -9.02
C THR A 206 20.54 3.53 -8.56
N ALA A 207 21.50 3.48 -9.48
CA ALA A 207 22.90 3.20 -9.15
C ALA A 207 23.81 4.27 -9.76
N ARG A 208 24.73 4.81 -8.96
CA ARG A 208 25.70 5.81 -9.41
C ARG A 208 26.72 5.25 -10.42
N ALA A 209 26.89 3.92 -10.43
CA ALA A 209 27.95 3.22 -11.16
C ALA A 209 27.47 2.19 -12.21
N ILE A 210 26.16 1.87 -12.26
CA ILE A 210 25.57 0.90 -13.21
C ILE A 210 24.35 1.52 -13.89
N GLY A 211 24.21 1.29 -15.19
CA GLY A 211 22.90 1.33 -15.85
C GLY A 211 22.22 -0.03 -15.74
N HIS A 212 20.92 -0.04 -15.39
CA HIS A 212 19.97 -1.18 -15.36
C HIS A 212 20.51 -2.60 -14.99
N PRO A 213 19.99 -3.24 -13.92
CA PRO A 213 20.38 -4.59 -13.55
C PRO A 213 20.06 -5.59 -14.66
N LYS A 214 20.97 -6.54 -14.92
CA LYS A 214 20.81 -7.58 -15.95
C LYS A 214 20.06 -8.82 -15.42
N PHE A 215 18.99 -8.61 -14.68
CA PHE A 215 18.13 -9.70 -14.21
C PHE A 215 16.65 -9.33 -14.30
N ASP A 216 15.83 -10.36 -14.44
CA ASP A 216 14.39 -10.22 -14.55
C ASP A 216 13.73 -10.58 -13.22
N ILE A 217 12.79 -9.72 -12.80
CA ILE A 217 11.97 -9.95 -11.62
C ILE A 217 10.61 -10.41 -12.10
N HIS A 218 10.09 -11.48 -11.48
CA HIS A 218 8.79 -12.05 -11.82
C HIS A 218 7.93 -12.14 -10.57
N PHE A 219 6.62 -11.98 -10.75
CA PHE A 219 5.64 -12.42 -9.77
C PHE A 219 5.55 -13.95 -9.77
N ASN A 220 5.33 -14.57 -8.62
CA ASN A 220 5.19 -16.03 -8.50
C ASN A 220 3.79 -16.52 -8.79
N SER A 221 2.78 -15.65 -8.63
CA SER A 221 1.40 -15.95 -9.01
C SER A 221 1.34 -16.44 -10.46
N GLY A 222 0.37 -17.32 -10.77
CA GLY A 222 0.33 -18.15 -11.99
C GLY A 222 0.41 -17.42 -13.34
N SER A 223 0.44 -16.09 -13.38
CA SER A 223 0.72 -15.29 -14.56
C SER A 223 2.20 -15.27 -14.95
N LYS A 224 3.15 -15.53 -14.02
CA LYS A 224 4.60 -15.34 -14.21
C LYS A 224 4.94 -14.00 -14.86
N GLU A 225 4.16 -12.97 -14.56
CA GLU A 225 4.34 -11.66 -15.17
C GLU A 225 5.63 -11.03 -14.67
N LYS A 226 6.35 -10.41 -15.61
CA LYS A 226 7.62 -9.74 -15.36
C LYS A 226 7.36 -8.32 -14.85
N ILE A 227 8.06 -7.91 -13.80
CA ILE A 227 8.07 -6.52 -13.36
C ILE A 227 8.90 -5.71 -14.35
N ASN A 228 8.28 -4.66 -14.87
CA ASN A 228 8.93 -3.78 -15.83
C ASN A 228 9.93 -2.87 -15.13
N TRP A 229 11.16 -2.86 -15.66
CA TRP A 229 12.14 -1.85 -15.32
C TRP A 229 11.86 -0.57 -16.10
N VAL A 230 11.84 0.57 -15.41
CA VAL A 230 11.63 1.88 -16.00
C VAL A 230 12.84 2.79 -15.74
N PRO A 231 13.17 3.71 -16.65
CA PRO A 231 14.24 4.69 -16.44
C PRO A 231 13.81 5.83 -15.51
N GLU A 232 12.51 6.06 -15.40
CA GLU A 232 11.91 7.10 -14.55
C GLU A 232 10.54 6.64 -14.06
N TYR A 233 10.13 7.10 -12.89
CA TYR A 233 8.82 6.80 -12.31
C TYR A 233 8.19 8.03 -11.68
N LYS A 234 6.89 8.24 -11.91
CA LYS A 234 6.13 9.35 -11.31
C LYS A 234 5.57 8.93 -9.94
N TYR A 235 6.32 9.17 -8.87
CA TYR A 235 5.92 8.89 -7.50
C TYR A 235 5.32 10.13 -6.82
N LEU A 236 4.09 10.03 -6.32
CA LEU A 236 3.40 11.13 -5.61
C LEU A 236 3.37 12.47 -6.39
N GLY A 237 3.34 12.39 -7.72
CA GLY A 237 3.33 13.56 -8.61
C GLY A 237 4.70 14.05 -9.09
N TYR A 238 5.79 13.50 -8.55
CA TYR A 238 7.16 13.88 -8.88
C TYR A 238 7.86 12.79 -9.70
N LEU A 239 8.67 13.21 -10.66
CA LEU A 239 9.47 12.30 -11.48
C LEU A 239 10.75 11.91 -10.74
N ILE A 240 10.96 10.62 -10.55
CA ILE A 240 12.15 10.03 -9.96
C ILE A 240 12.94 9.35 -11.08
N SER A 241 14.23 9.66 -11.19
CA SER A 241 15.17 9.16 -12.20
C SER A 241 16.51 8.82 -11.58
#